data_AF-A0A7S0VKG4-F1
#
_entry.id   AF-A0A7S0VKG4-F1
#
_cell.length_a   1.000
_cell.length_b   1.000
_cell.length_c   1.000
_cell.angle_alpha   90.00
_cell.angle_beta   90.00
_cell.angle_gamma   90.00
#
_symmetry.space_group_name_H-M   'P 1'
#
loop_
_entity.id
_entity.type
_entity.pdbx_description
1 polymer ?
#
loop_
_entity_poly.entity_id
_entity_poly.type
_entity_poly.pdbx_seq_one_letter_code
_entity_poly.pdbx_strand_id
1 'polypeptide(L)'
;TKVPMHYKGCPFHRIIAGFMAQGGDFSRRNGTGGESIYGAKFEDERGGLLLKHDAPGLLSMANSGPNTNGSQFFILFDEAPHLDGKHVVFGKVVNGMGVVKEMEGVHTDTNDRPSRPVQISNCGVLQQSVAVPLTPEEQEER
;
A
#
# COMPACT_ATOMS: atom_id res chain seq x y z
N THR A 1 -13.43 15.81 5.34
CA THR A 1 -14.66 15.18 4.80
C THR A 1 -15.42 14.45 5.93
N LYS A 2 -16.70 14.06 5.78
CA LYS A 2 -17.40 13.20 6.79
C LYS A 2 -17.02 11.71 6.69
N VAL A 3 -15.98 11.36 5.92
CA VAL A 3 -15.55 9.97 5.70
C VAL A 3 -14.41 9.66 6.67
N PRO A 4 -14.47 8.54 7.42
CA PRO A 4 -13.37 8.13 8.29
C PRO A 4 -12.07 7.94 7.51
N MET A 5 -10.95 8.49 8.02
CA MET A 5 -9.61 8.29 7.46
C MET A 5 -9.11 6.87 7.77
N HIS A 6 -9.66 5.88 7.06
CA HIS A 6 -9.44 4.47 7.34
C HIS A 6 -9.55 3.63 6.05
N TYR A 7 -8.69 2.61 5.92
CA TYR A 7 -8.64 1.80 4.70
C TYR A 7 -9.63 0.63 4.66
N LYS A 8 -10.25 0.24 5.78
CA LYS A 8 -11.29 -0.80 5.77
C LYS A 8 -12.45 -0.41 4.85
N GLY A 9 -12.77 -1.30 3.92
CA GLY A 9 -13.76 -1.10 2.87
C GLY A 9 -13.27 -0.25 1.69
N CYS A 10 -12.00 0.18 1.68
CA CYS A 10 -11.42 0.88 0.54
C CYS A 10 -11.11 -0.13 -0.59
N PRO A 11 -11.53 0.15 -1.84
CA PRO A 11 -11.23 -0.71 -2.96
C PRO A 11 -9.83 -0.45 -3.54
N PHE A 12 -9.28 -1.48 -4.17
CA PHE A 12 -8.28 -1.33 -5.21
C PHE A 12 -9.02 -0.93 -6.49
N HIS A 13 -9.01 0.37 -6.78
CA HIS A 13 -9.81 0.96 -7.86
C HIS A 13 -9.11 0.88 -9.22
N ARG A 14 -7.83 0.48 -9.25
CA ARG A 14 -7.04 0.33 -10.47
C ARG A 14 -6.06 -0.84 -10.32
N ILE A 15 -6.08 -1.79 -11.24
CA ILE A 15 -5.18 -2.95 -11.29
C ILE A 15 -4.68 -3.11 -12.72
N ILE A 16 -3.36 -3.20 -12.90
CA ILE A 16 -2.71 -3.42 -14.18
C ILE A 16 -1.80 -4.63 -14.04
N ALA A 17 -2.15 -5.71 -14.73
CA ALA A 17 -1.35 -6.94 -14.72
C ALA A 17 0.07 -6.68 -15.25
N GLY A 18 1.08 -7.29 -14.61
CA GLY A 18 2.50 -7.06 -14.89
C GLY A 18 3.03 -5.71 -14.41
N PHE A 19 2.22 -4.94 -13.65
CA PHE A 19 2.65 -3.65 -13.15
C PHE A 19 2.30 -3.45 -11.67
N MET A 20 1.04 -3.17 -11.34
CA MET A 20 0.67 -2.81 -9.96
C MET A 20 -0.83 -2.91 -9.66
N ALA A 21 -1.16 -2.96 -8.37
CA ALA A 21 -2.50 -2.69 -7.85
C ALA A 21 -2.51 -1.42 -7.01
N GLN A 22 -3.37 -0.47 -7.35
CA GLN A 22 -3.51 0.82 -6.68
C GLN A 22 -4.84 0.92 -5.92
N GLY A 23 -4.74 1.41 -4.68
CA GLY A 23 -5.85 1.58 -3.74
C GLY A 23 -5.68 2.84 -2.88
N GLY A 24 -6.39 2.89 -1.76
CA GLY A 24 -6.20 3.94 -0.74
C GLY A 24 -7.04 5.20 -0.94
N ASP A 25 -7.85 5.29 -1.99
CA ASP A 25 -8.89 6.32 -2.10
C ASP A 25 -10.12 5.93 -1.28
N PHE A 26 -10.09 6.20 0.02
CA PHE A 26 -11.20 5.86 0.92
C PHE A 26 -12.42 6.79 0.77
N SER A 27 -12.24 8.00 0.22
CA SER A 27 -13.29 9.02 0.18
C SER A 27 -14.13 8.97 -1.09
N ARG A 28 -13.51 8.84 -2.27
CA ARG A 28 -14.20 8.79 -3.57
C ARG A 28 -14.11 7.43 -4.26
N ARG A 29 -13.21 6.56 -3.80
CA ARG A 29 -13.09 5.15 -4.24
C ARG A 29 -12.85 4.97 -5.74
N ASN A 30 -12.28 5.98 -6.41
CA ASN A 30 -12.13 5.98 -7.86
C ASN A 30 -10.81 6.62 -8.35
N GLY A 31 -9.90 6.95 -7.42
CA GLY A 31 -8.60 7.55 -7.70
C GLY A 31 -8.58 9.08 -7.66
N THR A 32 -9.74 9.74 -7.52
CA THR A 32 -9.83 11.21 -7.46
C THR A 32 -9.89 11.78 -6.05
N GLY A 33 -9.88 10.90 -5.04
CA GLY A 33 -9.97 11.27 -3.63
C GLY A 33 -8.77 10.81 -2.80
N GLY A 34 -9.04 10.57 -1.52
CA GLY A 34 -8.04 10.39 -0.48
C GLY A 34 -7.50 11.70 0.09
N GLU A 35 -7.08 11.65 1.34
CA GLU A 35 -6.41 12.73 2.05
C GLU A 35 -5.47 12.11 3.10
N SER A 36 -4.39 12.79 3.45
CA SER A 36 -3.47 12.32 4.49
C SER A 36 -3.92 12.77 5.87
N ILE A 37 -3.31 12.21 6.91
CA ILE A 37 -3.51 12.67 8.29
C ILE A 37 -2.92 14.07 8.54
N TYR A 38 -2.09 14.58 7.61
CA TYR A 38 -1.45 15.89 7.67
C TYR A 38 -2.23 16.97 6.89
N GLY A 39 -3.31 16.59 6.21
CA GLY A 39 -4.10 17.45 5.34
C GLY A 39 -4.38 16.82 3.97
N ALA A 40 -4.81 17.61 3.01
CA ALA A 40 -5.16 17.07 1.68
C ALA A 40 -3.96 16.42 0.97
N LYS A 41 -2.77 17.04 1.08
CA LYS A 41 -1.54 16.63 0.42
C LYS A 41 -0.32 16.83 1.33
N PHE A 42 0.73 16.06 1.10
CA PHE A 42 2.04 16.24 1.76
C PHE A 42 3.21 15.96 0.82
N GLU A 43 4.39 16.41 1.24
CA GLU A 43 5.63 16.41 0.47
C GLU A 43 6.22 15.00 0.28
N ASP A 44 7.10 14.85 -0.73
CA ASP A 44 7.84 13.61 -0.93
C ASP A 44 8.97 13.48 0.10
N GLU A 45 9.01 12.36 0.81
CA GLU A 45 10.10 12.07 1.73
C GLU A 45 11.34 11.58 0.97
N ARG A 46 12.43 12.36 1.06
CA ARG A 46 13.68 12.10 0.32
C ARG A 46 14.20 10.68 0.53
N GLY A 47 14.06 10.11 1.73
CA GLY A 47 14.51 8.74 2.02
C GLY A 47 13.85 7.70 1.13
N GLY A 48 12.53 7.79 0.94
CA GLY A 48 11.80 6.84 0.10
C GLY A 48 11.97 7.09 -1.40
N LEU A 49 12.28 8.33 -1.82
CA LEU A 49 12.63 8.63 -3.23
C LEU A 49 13.98 8.03 -3.67
N LEU A 50 14.87 7.75 -2.72
CA LEU A 50 16.18 7.12 -3.00
C LEU A 50 16.07 5.60 -3.21
N LEU A 51 14.98 5.00 -2.75
CA LEU A 51 14.70 3.59 -2.95
C LEU A 51 14.21 3.34 -4.37
N LYS A 52 14.54 2.18 -4.92
CA LYS A 52 14.16 1.78 -6.27
C LYS A 52 12.93 0.89 -6.26
N HIS A 53 12.20 0.93 -7.36
CA HIS A 53 11.08 0.04 -7.65
C HIS A 53 11.61 -1.21 -8.37
N ASP A 54 12.53 -1.94 -7.72
CA ASP A 54 13.34 -3.01 -8.32
C ASP A 54 12.90 -4.43 -7.89
N ALA A 55 11.71 -4.56 -7.31
CA ALA A 55 11.17 -5.85 -6.92
C ALA A 55 9.64 -5.85 -6.87
N PRO A 56 9.01 -7.02 -7.09
CA PRO A 56 7.59 -7.20 -6.82
C PRO A 56 7.30 -7.11 -5.32
N GLY A 57 6.11 -6.63 -4.97
CA GLY A 57 5.63 -6.50 -3.59
C GLY A 57 6.10 -5.24 -2.86
N LEU A 58 6.81 -4.32 -3.52
CA LEU A 58 7.11 -3.00 -2.95
C LEU A 58 5.82 -2.17 -2.81
N LEU A 59 5.70 -1.45 -1.69
CA LEU A 59 4.65 -0.48 -1.41
C LEU A 59 5.18 0.93 -1.66
N SER A 60 4.44 1.69 -2.45
CA SER A 60 4.85 3.04 -2.84
C SER A 60 3.66 4.00 -2.95
N MET A 61 3.91 5.28 -2.72
CA MET A 61 2.86 6.32 -2.69
C MET A 61 2.41 6.68 -4.09
N ALA A 62 1.09 6.67 -4.33
CA ALA A 62 0.52 7.26 -5.53
C ALA A 62 0.41 8.78 -5.36
N ASN A 63 0.76 9.53 -6.40
CA ASN A 63 0.69 10.99 -6.42
C ASN A 63 0.20 11.49 -7.79
N SER A 64 -0.05 12.79 -7.89
CA SER A 64 -0.43 13.49 -9.12
C SER A 64 0.64 14.50 -9.55
N GLY A 65 1.91 14.16 -9.29
CA GLY A 65 3.07 15.03 -9.43
C GLY A 65 3.84 15.20 -8.11
N PRO A 66 5.02 15.84 -8.14
CA PRO A 66 5.87 16.01 -6.96
C PRO A 66 5.12 16.65 -5.78
N ASN A 67 5.37 16.16 -4.58
CA ASN A 67 4.81 16.66 -3.32
C ASN A 67 3.27 16.63 -3.23
N THR A 68 2.63 15.65 -3.88
CA THR A 68 1.17 15.48 -3.86
C THR A 68 0.71 14.14 -3.30
N ASN A 69 1.47 13.62 -2.33
CA ASN A 69 1.11 12.41 -1.60
C ASN A 69 -0.17 12.62 -0.78
N GLY A 70 -1.00 11.58 -0.66
CA GLY A 70 -2.25 11.61 0.09
C GLY A 70 -2.43 10.30 0.85
N SER A 71 -3.50 9.56 0.56
CA SER A 71 -3.71 8.22 1.11
C SER A 71 -3.62 7.10 0.08
N GLN A 72 -3.48 7.44 -1.19
CA GLN A 72 -3.39 6.45 -2.25
C GLN A 72 -2.00 5.83 -2.28
N PHE A 73 -1.96 4.52 -2.48
CA PHE A 73 -0.74 3.73 -2.59
C PHE A 73 -0.91 2.66 -3.67
N PHE A 74 0.20 2.09 -4.11
CA PHE A 74 0.21 0.91 -4.96
C PHE A 74 1.16 -0.16 -4.44
N ILE A 75 0.86 -1.41 -4.79
CA ILE A 75 1.70 -2.58 -4.57
C ILE A 75 2.16 -3.07 -5.94
N LEU A 76 3.47 -3.23 -6.12
CA LEU A 76 4.03 -3.71 -7.37
C LEU A 76 3.81 -5.21 -7.57
N PHE A 77 3.52 -5.60 -8.82
CA PHE A 77 3.55 -6.99 -9.26
C PHE A 77 4.88 -7.36 -9.93
N ASP A 78 5.59 -6.36 -10.46
CA ASP A 78 6.88 -6.51 -11.11
C ASP A 78 7.73 -5.24 -10.90
N GLU A 79 8.99 -5.25 -11.36
CA GLU A 79 9.88 -4.09 -11.33
C GLU A 79 9.31 -2.92 -12.15
N ALA A 80 9.46 -1.69 -11.64
CA ALA A 80 8.94 -0.47 -12.25
C ALA A 80 9.94 0.70 -12.18
N PRO A 81 11.15 0.57 -12.75
CA PRO A 81 12.23 1.58 -12.63
C PRO A 81 11.85 2.96 -13.20
N HIS A 82 10.83 3.04 -14.06
CA HIS A 82 10.31 4.31 -14.58
C HIS A 82 9.64 5.20 -13.50
N LEU A 83 9.36 4.63 -12.32
CA LEU A 83 8.80 5.32 -11.14
C LEU A 83 9.89 5.83 -10.16
N ASP A 84 11.14 5.43 -10.34
CA ASP A 84 12.25 5.80 -9.46
C ASP A 84 12.42 7.33 -9.37
N GLY A 85 12.60 7.83 -8.15
CA GLY A 85 12.71 9.26 -7.86
C GLY A 85 11.42 10.07 -8.08
N LYS A 86 10.29 9.44 -8.44
CA LYS A 86 8.99 10.09 -8.66
C LYS A 86 7.93 9.68 -7.63
N HIS A 87 8.04 8.46 -7.12
CA HIS A 87 7.12 7.89 -6.12
C HIS A 87 7.92 7.42 -4.91
N VAL A 88 7.40 7.73 -3.72
CA VAL A 88 8.05 7.41 -2.46
C VAL A 88 7.78 5.95 -2.10
N VAL A 89 8.80 5.10 -2.16
CA VAL A 89 8.73 3.74 -1.61
C VAL A 89 8.77 3.82 -0.09
N PHE A 90 7.83 3.16 0.58
CA PHE A 90 7.70 3.22 2.04
C PHE A 90 7.55 1.86 2.71
N GLY A 91 7.53 0.76 1.95
CA GLY A 91 7.44 -0.57 2.53
C GLY A 91 7.51 -1.68 1.51
N LYS A 92 7.31 -2.91 1.99
CA LYS A 92 7.20 -4.11 1.17
C LYS A 92 6.29 -5.14 1.81
N VAL A 93 5.66 -5.97 0.99
CA VAL A 93 4.89 -7.12 1.42
C VAL A 93 5.83 -8.14 2.04
N VAL A 94 5.60 -8.48 3.32
CA VAL A 94 6.39 -9.49 4.05
C VAL A 94 5.69 -10.84 4.13
N ASN A 95 4.36 -10.85 4.03
CA ASN A 95 3.53 -12.05 3.99
C ASN A 95 2.28 -11.75 3.13
N GLY A 96 1.71 -12.77 2.49
CA GLY A 96 0.52 -12.62 1.65
C GLY A 96 0.81 -12.29 0.19
N MET A 97 2.04 -12.50 -0.31
CA MET A 97 2.36 -12.25 -1.72
C MET A 97 1.53 -13.12 -2.68
N GLY A 98 1.03 -14.28 -2.23
CA GLY A 98 0.06 -15.08 -3.00
C GLY A 98 -1.23 -14.32 -3.28
N VAL A 99 -1.76 -13.58 -2.30
CA VAL A 99 -2.96 -12.74 -2.48
C VAL A 99 -2.69 -11.60 -3.46
N VAL A 100 -1.50 -10.98 -3.36
CA VAL A 100 -1.09 -9.93 -4.30
C VAL A 100 -1.04 -10.47 -5.73
N LYS A 101 -0.49 -11.66 -5.96
CA LYS A 101 -0.50 -12.32 -7.27
C LYS A 101 -1.91 -12.69 -7.74
N GLU A 102 -2.81 -13.09 -6.84
CA GLU A 102 -4.21 -13.34 -7.20
C GLU A 102 -4.92 -12.06 -7.64
N MET A 103 -4.60 -10.92 -7.01
CA MET A 103 -5.13 -9.61 -7.41
C MET A 103 -4.69 -9.24 -8.84
N GLU A 104 -3.44 -9.56 -9.21
CA GLU A 104 -2.91 -9.34 -10.56
C GLU A 104 -3.71 -10.07 -11.64
N GLY A 105 -4.16 -11.29 -11.35
CA GLY A 105 -4.96 -12.10 -12.26
C GLY A 105 -6.42 -11.69 -12.39
N VAL A 106 -6.86 -10.63 -11.70
CA VAL A 106 -8.25 -10.14 -11.80
C VAL A 106 -8.45 -9.44 -13.13
N HIS A 107 -9.47 -9.86 -13.88
CA HIS A 107 -9.86 -9.20 -15.12
C HIS A 107 -10.25 -7.73 -14.87
N THR A 108 -9.76 -6.83 -15.72
CA THR A 108 -10.01 -5.39 -15.63
C THR A 108 -10.68 -4.87 -16.90
N ASP A 109 -11.42 -3.77 -16.77
CA ASP A 109 -12.01 -3.06 -17.90
C ASP A 109 -10.98 -2.19 -18.64
N THR A 110 -11.43 -1.44 -19.65
CA THR A 110 -10.57 -0.55 -20.45
C THR A 110 -9.97 0.62 -19.69
N ASN A 111 -10.40 0.87 -18.45
CA ASN A 111 -9.88 1.90 -17.55
C ASN A 111 -9.06 1.30 -16.40
N ASP A 112 -8.59 0.06 -16.57
CA ASP A 112 -7.85 -0.72 -15.56
C ASP A 112 -8.66 -0.98 -14.28
N ARG A 113 -9.99 -0.85 -14.30
CA ARG A 113 -10.83 -1.09 -13.11
C ARG A 113 -11.14 -2.58 -13.00
N PRO A 114 -10.96 -3.21 -11.83
CA PRO A 114 -11.31 -4.61 -11.64
C PRO A 114 -12.79 -4.88 -11.94
N SER A 115 -13.08 -5.92 -12.74
CA SER A 115 -14.45 -6.29 -13.12
C SER A 115 -15.25 -6.85 -11.94
N ARG A 116 -14.55 -7.40 -10.95
CA ARG A 116 -15.09 -7.80 -9.65
C ARG A 116 -14.48 -6.91 -8.56
N PRO A 117 -15.23 -6.57 -7.49
CA PRO A 117 -14.68 -5.77 -6.39
C PRO A 117 -13.46 -6.45 -5.73
N VAL A 118 -12.33 -5.74 -5.71
CA VAL A 118 -11.16 -6.08 -4.90
C VAL A 118 -11.05 -5.02 -3.82
N GLN A 119 -11.17 -5.41 -2.55
CA GLN A 119 -11.26 -4.45 -1.44
C GLN A 119 -10.57 -4.92 -0.17
N ILE A 120 -10.15 -3.96 0.64
CA ILE A 120 -9.58 -4.20 1.97
C ILE A 120 -10.71 -4.51 2.93
N SER A 121 -11.02 -5.80 3.14
CA SER A 121 -12.10 -6.23 4.03
C SER A 121 -11.85 -5.85 5.50
N ASN A 122 -10.58 -5.86 5.92
CA ASN A 122 -10.14 -5.41 7.23
C ASN A 122 -8.67 -4.94 7.17
N CYS A 123 -8.27 -4.08 8.10
CA CYS A 123 -6.90 -3.59 8.20
C CYS A 123 -6.59 -3.16 9.65
N GLY A 124 -5.31 -3.11 9.99
CA GLY A 124 -4.84 -2.68 11.30
C GLY A 124 -3.32 -2.75 11.40
N VAL A 125 -2.81 -2.44 12.59
CA VAL A 125 -1.38 -2.55 12.90
C VAL A 125 -1.17 -3.84 13.69
N LEU A 126 -0.25 -4.69 13.22
CA LEU A 126 0.20 -5.83 14.01
C LEU A 126 1.06 -5.30 15.17
N GLN A 127 0.58 -5.48 16.40
CA GLN A 127 1.42 -5.24 17.58
C GLN A 127 2.47 -6.33 17.62
N GLN A 128 3.76 -5.95 17.64
CA GLN A 128 4.80 -6.89 17.99
C GLN A 128 4.57 -7.34 19.43
N SER A 129 4.42 -8.64 19.65
CA SER A 129 4.52 -9.18 20.99
C SER A 129 5.91 -8.85 21.51
N VAL A 130 6.00 -8.03 22.54
CA VAL A 130 7.26 -7.87 23.27
C VAL A 130 7.60 -9.26 23.78
N ALA A 131 8.73 -9.83 23.34
CA ALA A 131 9.27 -11.01 24.01
C ALA A 131 9.53 -10.58 25.45
N VAL A 132 8.69 -11.06 26.38
CA VAL A 132 8.94 -10.89 27.81
C VAL A 132 10.26 -11.62 28.06
N PRO A 133 11.33 -10.93 28.47
CA PRO A 133 12.56 -11.61 28.85
C PRO A 133 12.20 -12.62 29.93
N LEU A 134 12.50 -13.90 29.71
CA LEU A 134 12.37 -14.91 30.75
C LEU A 134 13.13 -14.41 31.98
N THR A 135 12.46 -14.47 33.13
CA THR A 135 13.11 -14.21 34.41
C THR A 135 14.24 -15.22 34.63
N PRO A 136 15.27 -14.88 35.43
CA PRO A 136 16.34 -15.81 35.75
C PRO A 136 15.83 -17.15 36.31
N GLU A 137 14.71 -17.14 37.06
CA GLU A 137 14.07 -18.34 37.61
C GLU A 137 13.52 -19.28 36.51
N GLU A 138 12.93 -18.71 35.46
CA GLU A 138 12.39 -19.49 34.32
C GLU A 138 13.49 -20.04 33.39
N GLN A 139 14.74 -19.57 33.52
CA GLN A 139 15.89 -20.11 32.80
C GLN A 139 16.49 -21.35 33.47
N GLU A 140 16.25 -21.52 34.78
CA GLU A 140 16.83 -22.60 35.59
C GLU A 140 15.98 -23.88 35.54
N GLU A 141 14.75 -23.81 35.03
CA GLU A 141 13.84 -24.95 34.82
C GLU A 141 13.93 -25.60 33.41
N ARG A 142 14.94 -25.23 32.59
CA ARG A 142 15.21 -25.85 31.28
C ARG A 142 16.57 -26.54 31.24
#